data_AF-A0A9D1DQZ7-F1
#
_entry.id   AF-A0A9D1DQZ7-F1
#
_cell.length_a   1.000
_cell.length_b   1.000
_cell.length_c   1.000
_cell.angle_alpha   90.00
_cell.angle_beta   90.00
_cell.angle_gamma   90.00
#
_symmetry.space_group_name_H-M   'P 1'
#
loop_
_entity.id
_entity.type
_entity.pdbx_description
1 polymer ?
#
loop_
_entity_poly.entity_id
_entity_poly.type
_entity_poly.pdbx_seq_one_letter_code
_entity_poly.pdbx_strand_id
1 'polypeptide(L)'
;MEQGMFAAKLRELEEQYGRLENRLRLCQRGDRTKIHQEMLRAADEYRETESSLQENAEESRSPAVAALAGVQLEYLQKIREILEQKLPEYLGAGSQLEGRTEAAALYGEYAIDFAVQSIRYALLAALEAMDLQMSLDEQEKSNRVQESCL
;
A
#
# COMPACT_ATOMS: atom_id res chain seq x y z
N MET A 1 19.97 -17.92 9.19
CA MET A 1 19.26 -16.64 9.39
C MET A 1 17.79 -16.98 9.50
N GLU A 2 17.23 -16.87 10.71
CA GLU A 2 15.77 -17.01 10.89
C GLU A 2 15.09 -15.93 10.03
N GLN A 3 14.26 -16.36 9.09
CA GLN A 3 13.42 -15.43 8.34
C GLN A 3 12.36 -14.95 9.32
N GLY A 4 12.51 -13.75 9.86
CA GLY A 4 11.50 -13.16 10.75
C GLY A 4 10.11 -13.17 10.11
N MET A 5 9.05 -13.20 10.92
CA MET A 5 7.66 -13.44 10.46
C MET A 5 7.18 -12.52 9.31
N PHE A 6 7.81 -11.35 9.14
CA PHE A 6 7.51 -10.38 8.08
C PHE A 6 8.59 -10.23 7.00
N ALA A 7 9.61 -11.10 6.95
CA ALA A 7 10.78 -10.92 6.07
C ALA A 7 10.43 -10.80 4.58
N ALA A 8 9.46 -11.59 4.11
CA ALA A 8 8.98 -11.50 2.72
C ALA A 8 8.29 -10.15 2.44
N LYS A 9 7.48 -9.66 3.38
CA LYS A 9 6.74 -8.40 3.24
C LYS A 9 7.64 -7.17 3.35
N LEU A 10 8.68 -7.23 4.18
CA LEU A 10 9.68 -6.17 4.26
C LEU A 10 10.49 -6.07 2.96
N ARG A 11 10.88 -7.20 2.37
CA ARG A 11 11.55 -7.21 1.07
C ARG A 11 10.65 -6.64 -0.02
N GLU A 12 9.38 -7.04 -0.06
CA GLU A 12 8.40 -6.50 -1.00
C GLU A 12 8.29 -4.97 -0.86
N LEU A 13 8.20 -4.44 0.37
CA LEU A 13 8.14 -3.00 0.63
C LEU A 13 9.41 -2.26 0.16
N GLU A 14 10.60 -2.80 0.45
CA GLU A 14 11.89 -2.25 -0.01
C GLU A 14 11.99 -2.22 -1.54
N GLU A 15 11.56 -3.30 -2.21
CA GLU A 15 11.53 -3.38 -3.66
C GLU A 15 10.58 -2.35 -4.27
N GLN A 16 9.39 -2.17 -3.70
CA GLN A 16 8.42 -1.16 -4.18
C GLN A 16 8.92 0.27 -3.99
N TYR A 17 9.53 0.57 -2.84
CA TYR A 17 10.12 1.89 -2.59
C TYR A 17 11.27 2.18 -3.57
N GLY A 18 12.17 1.22 -3.77
CA GLY A 18 13.26 1.35 -4.73
C GLY A 18 12.77 1.51 -6.18
N ARG A 19 11.70 0.82 -6.57
CA ARG A 19 11.06 0.99 -7.90
C ARG A 19 10.49 2.40 -8.05
N LEU A 20 9.74 2.89 -7.05
CA LEU A 20 9.15 4.23 -7.05
C LEU A 20 10.23 5.31 -7.24
N GLU A 21 11.28 5.28 -6.41
CA GLU A 21 12.36 6.28 -6.44
C GLU A 21 13.08 6.28 -7.80
N ASN A 22 13.46 5.10 -8.29
CA ASN A 22 14.18 4.97 -9.55
C ASN A 22 13.34 5.45 -10.74
N ARG A 23 12.06 5.08 -10.81
CA ARG A 23 11.17 5.47 -11.91
C ARG A 23 10.92 6.97 -11.93
N LEU A 24 10.66 7.59 -10.77
CA LEU A 24 10.49 9.05 -10.68
C LEU A 24 11.75 9.79 -11.14
N ARG A 25 12.94 9.36 -10.69
CA ARG A 25 14.22 9.96 -11.11
C ARG A 25 14.48 9.83 -12.60
N LEU A 26 14.13 8.68 -13.20
CA LEU A 26 14.27 8.46 -14.65
C LEU A 26 13.30 9.33 -15.44
N CYS A 27 12.04 9.44 -15.00
CA CYS A 27 11.02 10.28 -15.62
C CYS A 27 11.39 11.77 -15.57
N GLN A 28 11.96 12.25 -14.47
CA GLN A 28 12.44 13.65 -14.34
C GLN A 28 13.54 14.02 -15.36
N ARG A 29 14.31 13.04 -15.82
CA ARG A 29 15.38 13.22 -16.82
C ARG A 29 14.93 12.84 -18.24
N GLY A 30 13.71 12.32 -18.38
CA GLY A 30 13.13 11.81 -19.61
C GLY A 30 12.38 12.87 -20.40
N ASP A 31 11.89 12.48 -21.57
CA ASP A 31 10.95 13.27 -22.37
C ASP A 31 9.50 12.88 -22.04
N ARG A 32 8.55 13.62 -22.63
CA ARG A 32 7.11 13.38 -22.46
C ARG A 32 6.69 11.96 -22.87
N THR A 33 7.34 11.37 -23.87
CA THR A 33 7.02 10.03 -24.36
C THR A 33 7.38 8.97 -23.32
N LYS A 34 8.56 9.09 -22.69
CA LYS A 34 8.97 8.19 -21.60
C LYS A 34 8.05 8.31 -20.39
N ILE A 35 7.65 9.54 -20.02
CA ILE A 35 6.68 9.77 -18.94
C ILE A 35 5.36 9.06 -19.26
N HIS A 36 4.84 9.20 -20.48
CA HIS A 36 3.57 8.56 -20.85
C HIS A 36 3.65 7.04 -20.85
N GLN A 37 4.75 6.46 -21.33
CA GLN A 37 4.96 5.00 -21.28
C GLN A 37 5.02 4.49 -19.83
N GLU A 38 5.73 5.20 -18.96
CA GLU A 38 5.80 4.83 -17.54
C GLU A 38 4.45 5.00 -16.82
N MET A 39 3.66 6.01 -17.18
CA MET A 39 2.28 6.15 -16.68
C MET A 39 1.42 4.94 -17.05
N LEU A 40 1.48 4.47 -18.31
CA LEU A 40 0.72 3.30 -18.74
C LEU A 40 1.15 2.04 -17.98
N ARG A 41 2.46 1.80 -17.85
CA ARG A 41 2.98 0.67 -17.07
C ARG A 41 2.55 0.71 -15.61
N ALA A 42 2.69 1.88 -14.96
CA ALA A 42 2.26 2.04 -13.57
C ALA A 42 0.75 1.82 -13.40
N ALA A 43 -0.06 2.29 -14.36
CA ALA A 43 -1.50 2.07 -14.33
C ALA A 43 -1.85 0.58 -14.50
N ASP A 44 -1.09 -0.17 -15.28
CA ASP A 44 -1.30 -1.61 -15.47
C ASP A 44 -0.98 -2.38 -14.18
N GLU A 45 0.20 -2.15 -13.59
CA GLU A 45 0.63 -2.72 -12.29
C GLU A 45 -0.38 -2.40 -11.16
N TYR A 46 -0.92 -1.19 -11.17
CA TYR A 46 -1.92 -0.77 -10.20
C TYR A 46 -3.26 -1.52 -10.37
N ARG A 47 -3.69 -1.78 -11.62
CA ARG A 47 -4.92 -2.56 -11.88
C ARG A 47 -4.76 -4.02 -11.47
N GLU A 48 -3.58 -4.60 -11.64
CA GLU A 48 -3.29 -5.96 -11.16
C GLU A 48 -3.47 -6.04 -9.63
N THR A 49 -3.01 -5.02 -8.90
CA THR A 49 -3.20 -4.94 -7.44
C THR A 49 -4.67 -4.89 -7.05
N GLU A 50 -5.49 -4.07 -7.73
CA GLU A 50 -6.93 -4.01 -7.48
C GLU A 50 -7.63 -5.35 -7.79
N SER A 51 -7.25 -6.03 -8.87
CA SER A 51 -7.77 -7.37 -9.20
C SER A 51 -7.42 -8.40 -8.11
N SER A 52 -6.18 -8.41 -7.61
CA SER A 52 -5.80 -9.30 -6.50
C SER A 52 -6.56 -8.99 -5.20
N LEU A 53 -6.84 -7.71 -4.90
CA LEU A 53 -7.66 -7.34 -3.75
C LEU A 53 -9.11 -7.82 -3.91
N GLN A 54 -9.66 -7.70 -5.11
CA GLN A 54 -11.00 -8.19 -5.42
C GLN A 54 -11.10 -9.71 -5.25
N GLU A 55 -10.17 -10.47 -5.85
CA GLU A 55 -10.10 -11.94 -5.69
C GLU A 55 -9.99 -12.33 -4.21
N ASN A 56 -9.14 -11.65 -3.43
CA ASN A 56 -9.03 -11.91 -2.00
C ASN A 56 -10.31 -11.58 -1.23
N ALA A 57 -11.05 -10.53 -1.61
CA ALA A 57 -12.30 -10.16 -0.97
C ALA A 57 -13.42 -11.18 -1.25
N GLU A 58 -13.45 -11.76 -2.45
CA GLU A 58 -14.49 -12.67 -2.91
C GLU A 58 -14.19 -14.15 -2.58
N GLU A 59 -12.93 -14.58 -2.69
CA GLU A 59 -12.55 -16.00 -2.72
C GLU A 59 -11.66 -16.45 -1.54
N SER A 60 -11.19 -15.53 -0.69
CA SER A 60 -10.31 -15.89 0.43
C SER A 60 -10.98 -16.84 1.43
N ARG A 61 -10.26 -17.90 1.81
CA ARG A 61 -10.67 -18.84 2.86
C ARG A 61 -10.59 -18.26 4.28
N SER A 62 -9.86 -17.16 4.46
CA SER A 62 -9.75 -16.45 5.73
C SER A 62 -10.72 -15.26 5.75
N PRO A 63 -11.73 -15.26 6.64
CA PRO A 63 -12.67 -14.14 6.75
C PRO A 63 -12.00 -12.81 7.07
N ALA A 64 -10.91 -12.84 7.84
CA ALA A 64 -10.14 -11.65 8.16
C ALA A 64 -9.46 -11.06 6.92
N VAL A 65 -8.86 -11.91 6.08
CA VAL A 65 -8.22 -11.48 4.82
C VAL A 65 -9.27 -10.93 3.85
N ALA A 66 -10.43 -11.60 3.72
CA ALA A 66 -11.51 -11.13 2.87
C ALA A 66 -12.01 -9.74 3.29
N ALA A 67 -12.25 -9.54 4.59
CA ALA A 67 -12.70 -8.26 5.12
C ALA A 67 -11.67 -7.14 4.91
N LEU A 68 -10.38 -7.40 5.19
CA LEU A 68 -9.31 -6.43 4.99
C LEU A 68 -9.14 -6.06 3.51
N ALA A 69 -9.18 -7.05 2.61
CA ALA A 69 -9.10 -6.82 1.17
C ALA A 69 -10.30 -6.00 0.65
N GLY A 70 -11.50 -6.29 1.15
CA GLY A 70 -12.72 -5.55 0.80
C GLY A 70 -12.65 -4.07 1.22
N VAL A 71 -12.23 -3.78 2.45
CA VAL A 71 -12.06 -2.38 2.92
C VAL A 71 -11.00 -1.65 2.11
N GLN A 72 -9.88 -2.32 1.80
CA GLN A 72 -8.83 -1.71 0.99
C GLN A 72 -9.32 -1.42 -0.44
N LEU A 73 -10.08 -2.33 -1.05
CA LEU A 73 -10.67 -2.12 -2.36
C LEU A 73 -11.65 -0.93 -2.38
N GLU A 74 -12.54 -0.85 -1.39
CA GLU A 74 -13.48 0.27 -1.23
C GLU A 74 -12.74 1.61 -1.10
N TYR A 75 -11.68 1.64 -0.28
CA TYR A 75 -10.84 2.81 -0.13
C TYR A 75 -10.23 3.26 -1.46
N LEU A 76 -9.60 2.34 -2.21
CA LEU A 76 -8.97 2.67 -3.50
C LEU A 76 -10.00 3.21 -4.50
N GLN A 77 -11.17 2.58 -4.58
CA GLN A 77 -12.27 3.03 -5.44
C GLN A 77 -12.76 4.44 -5.06
N LYS A 78 -12.90 4.72 -3.75
CA LYS A 78 -13.38 6.01 -3.26
C LYS A 78 -12.37 7.13 -3.51
N ILE A 79 -11.09 6.85 -3.27
CA ILE A 79 -9.98 7.76 -3.56
C ILE A 79 -9.93 8.09 -5.04
N ARG A 80 -10.07 7.09 -5.91
CA ARG A 80 -10.15 7.29 -7.36
C ARG A 80 -11.32 8.20 -7.76
N GLU A 81 -12.51 7.94 -7.23
CA GLU A 81 -13.70 8.78 -7.48
C GLU A 81 -13.43 10.24 -7.09
N ILE A 82 -12.87 10.48 -5.91
CA ILE A 82 -12.59 11.83 -5.42
C ILE A 82 -11.54 12.52 -6.30
N LEU A 83 -10.43 11.84 -6.57
CA LEU A 83 -9.24 12.48 -7.16
C LEU A 83 -9.33 12.60 -8.68
N GLU A 84 -9.98 11.65 -9.37
CA GLU A 84 -10.15 11.71 -10.82
C GLU A 84 -11.39 12.51 -11.25
N GLN A 85 -12.49 12.48 -10.47
CA GLN A 85 -13.77 13.05 -10.89
C GLN A 85 -14.09 14.38 -10.21
N LYS A 86 -13.76 14.54 -8.91
CA LYS A 86 -14.22 15.69 -8.11
C LYS A 86 -13.15 16.74 -7.88
N LEU A 87 -11.89 16.34 -7.72
CA LEU A 87 -10.78 17.25 -7.46
C LEU A 87 -10.63 18.36 -8.54
N PRO A 88 -10.80 18.07 -9.85
CA PRO A 88 -10.78 19.13 -10.87
C PRO A 88 -11.90 20.17 -10.71
N GLU A 89 -13.05 19.78 -10.16
CA GLU A 89 -14.18 20.67 -9.89
C GLU A 89 -13.94 21.53 -8.64
N TYR A 90 -13.36 20.94 -7.59
CA TYR A 90 -13.04 21.63 -6.33
C TYR A 90 -11.99 22.73 -6.47
N LEU A 91 -11.03 22.53 -7.37
CA LEU A 91 -9.92 23.47 -7.57
C LEU A 91 -10.27 24.67 -8.46
N GLY A 92 -11.51 24.74 -8.97
CA GLY A 92 -11.98 25.70 -9.97
C GLY A 92 -11.19 27.01 -10.10
N ALA A 93 -10.19 27.04 -10.99
CA ALA A 93 -9.47 28.25 -11.38
C ALA A 93 -8.66 28.07 -12.68
N GLY A 94 -8.60 29.13 -13.50
CA GLY A 94 -7.73 29.26 -14.68
C GLY A 94 -8.22 28.56 -15.94
N SER A 95 -7.38 28.56 -16.98
CA SER A 95 -7.66 27.75 -18.19
C SER A 95 -7.82 26.27 -17.80
N GLN A 96 -8.62 25.49 -18.55
CA GLN A 96 -8.81 24.05 -18.25
C GLN A 96 -7.50 23.26 -18.10
N LEU A 97 -6.38 23.75 -18.64
CA LEU A 97 -5.08 23.08 -18.55
C LEU A 97 -4.34 23.37 -17.23
N GLU A 98 -4.42 24.58 -16.71
CA GLU A 98 -3.75 24.98 -15.46
C GLU A 98 -4.36 24.23 -14.27
N GLY A 99 -5.69 24.28 -14.14
CA GLY A 99 -6.40 23.55 -13.07
C GLY A 99 -6.17 22.04 -13.11
N ARG A 100 -6.06 21.44 -14.32
CA ARG A 100 -5.71 20.01 -14.46
C ARG A 100 -4.28 19.69 -14.04
N THR A 101 -3.35 20.62 -14.27
CA THR A 101 -1.94 20.44 -13.90
C THR A 101 -1.78 20.54 -12.39
N GLU A 102 -2.44 21.51 -11.75
CA GLU A 102 -2.46 21.67 -10.30
C GLU A 102 -3.12 20.47 -9.60
N ALA A 103 -4.28 20.01 -10.11
CA ALA A 103 -4.94 18.81 -9.60
C ALA A 103 -4.03 17.57 -9.66
N ALA A 104 -3.31 17.39 -10.77
CA ALA A 104 -2.40 16.26 -10.94
C ALA A 104 -1.18 16.33 -10.00
N ALA A 105 -0.65 17.53 -9.74
CA ALA A 105 0.45 17.73 -8.79
C ALA A 105 -0.01 17.40 -7.36
N LEU A 106 -1.15 17.96 -6.92
CA LEU A 106 -1.73 17.68 -5.61
C LEU A 106 -2.06 16.19 -5.42
N TYR A 107 -2.53 15.53 -6.46
CA TYR A 107 -2.76 14.08 -6.44
C TYR A 107 -1.46 13.31 -6.20
N GLY A 108 -0.38 13.66 -6.91
CA GLY A 108 0.92 13.05 -6.73
C GLY A 108 1.47 13.22 -5.31
N GLU A 109 1.34 14.43 -4.75
CA GLU A 109 1.76 14.73 -3.37
C GLU A 109 0.95 13.92 -2.35
N TYR A 110 -0.39 13.92 -2.46
CA TYR A 110 -1.25 13.14 -1.57
C TYR A 110 -0.93 11.64 -1.61
N ALA A 111 -0.69 11.07 -2.80
CA ALA A 111 -0.37 9.65 -2.94
C ALA A 111 0.97 9.29 -2.27
N ILE A 112 1.97 10.18 -2.34
CA ILE A 112 3.26 10.00 -1.66
C ILE A 112 3.09 10.10 -0.14
N ASP A 113 2.35 11.10 0.35
CA ASP A 113 2.05 11.25 1.77
C ASP A 113 1.29 10.05 2.32
N PHE A 114 0.34 9.51 1.54
CA PHE A 114 -0.37 8.29 1.89
C PHE A 114 0.57 7.09 2.00
N ALA A 115 1.51 6.91 1.08
CA ALA A 115 2.51 5.84 1.17
C ALA A 115 3.35 5.95 2.46
N VAL A 116 3.74 7.17 2.84
CA VAL A 116 4.45 7.42 4.12
C VAL A 116 3.57 7.05 5.31
N GLN A 117 2.27 7.39 5.28
CA GLN A 117 1.32 7.01 6.32
C GLN A 117 1.12 5.49 6.40
N SER A 118 1.01 4.81 5.25
CA SER A 118 0.88 3.35 5.18
C SER A 118 2.08 2.63 5.80
N ILE A 119 3.31 3.13 5.61
CA ILE A 119 4.51 2.59 6.25
C ILE A 119 4.42 2.69 7.79
N ARG A 120 3.95 3.83 8.30
CA ARG A 120 3.76 4.03 9.75
C ARG A 120 2.71 3.09 10.32
N TYR A 121 1.60 2.91 9.59
CA TYR A 121 0.57 1.96 9.96
C TYR A 121 1.09 0.52 9.94
N ALA A 122 1.84 0.13 8.91
CA ALA A 122 2.45 -1.20 8.81
C ALA A 122 3.42 -1.48 9.96
N LEU A 123 4.20 -0.48 10.38
CA LEU A 123 5.08 -0.59 11.56
C LEU A 123 4.27 -0.86 12.84
N LEU A 124 3.20 -0.10 13.09
CA LEU A 124 2.35 -0.29 14.26
C LEU A 124 1.77 -1.71 14.29
N ALA A 125 1.15 -2.15 13.19
CA ALA A 125 0.56 -3.47 13.08
C ALA A 125 1.58 -4.61 13.22
N ALA A 126 2.78 -4.44 12.67
CA ALA A 126 3.86 -5.42 12.81
C ALA A 126 4.35 -5.54 14.26
N LEU A 127 4.48 -4.42 14.97
CA LEU A 127 4.88 -4.42 16.38
C LEU A 127 3.82 -5.07 17.27
N GLU A 128 2.53 -4.78 17.05
CA GLU A 128 1.43 -5.44 17.76
C GLU A 128 1.44 -6.96 17.54
N ALA A 129 1.69 -7.41 16.31
CA ALA A 129 1.80 -8.83 16.01
C ALA A 129 3.02 -9.49 16.66
N MET A 130 4.17 -8.81 16.71
CA MET A 130 5.36 -9.31 17.40
C MET A 130 5.13 -9.44 18.91
N ASP A 131 4.49 -8.44 19.53
CA ASP A 131 4.17 -8.44 20.97
C ASP A 131 3.25 -9.60 21.37
N LEU A 132 2.22 -9.85 20.54
CA LEU A 132 1.33 -11.00 20.73
C LEU A 132 2.06 -12.34 20.55
N GLN A 133 2.94 -12.46 19.54
CA GLN A 133 3.73 -13.68 19.35
C GLN A 133 4.65 -13.94 20.54
N MET A 134 5.32 -12.90 21.07
CA MET A 134 6.17 -13.01 22.25
C MET A 134 5.38 -13.45 23.48
N SER A 135 4.19 -12.88 23.68
CA SER A 135 3.29 -13.27 24.77
C SER A 135 2.86 -14.75 24.69
N LEU A 136 2.59 -15.25 23.49
CA LEU A 136 2.27 -16.67 23.27
C LEU A 136 3.47 -17.57 23.57
N ASP A 137 4.66 -17.22 23.07
CA ASP A 137 5.89 -17.98 23.31
C ASP A 137 6.23 -18.07 24.82
N GLU A 138 5.99 -16.99 25.58
CA GLU A 138 6.16 -16.95 27.03
C GLU A 138 5.18 -17.87 27.76
N GLN A 139 3.92 -17.87 27.37
CA GLN A 139 2.90 -18.75 27.94
C GLN A 139 3.20 -20.23 27.65
N GLU A 140 3.58 -20.57 26.42
CA GLU A 140 3.94 -21.93 26.05
C GLU A 140 5.14 -22.45 26.86
N LYS A 141 6.16 -21.61 27.07
CA LYS A 141 7.31 -21.97 27.90
C LYS A 141 6.91 -22.20 29.36
N SER A 142 6.06 -21.33 29.91
CA SER A 142 5.56 -21.49 31.28
C SER A 142 4.76 -22.80 31.45
N ASN A 143 3.90 -23.13 30.50
CA ASN A 143 3.07 -24.35 30.54
C ASN A 143 3.94 -25.62 30.45
N ARG A 144 4.95 -25.65 29.56
CA ARG A 144 5.88 -26.79 29.45
C ARG A 144 6.70 -27.01 30.72
N VAL A 145 7.10 -25.94 31.41
CA VAL A 145 7.82 -26.06 32.69
C VAL A 145 6.92 -26.64 33.78
N GLN A 146 5.65 -26.22 33.83
CA GLN A 146 4.66 -26.76 34.78
C GLN A 146 4.34 -28.23 34.52
N GLU A 147 4.18 -28.64 33.25
CA GLU A 147 3.94 -30.04 32.87
C GLU A 147 5.14 -30.97 33.15
N SER A 148 6.38 -30.46 33.12
CA SER A 148 7.57 -31.28 33.44
C SER A 148 7.83 -31.47 34.94
N CYS A 149 7.16 -30.68 35.78
CA CYS A 149 7.27 -30.73 37.25
C CYS A 149 6.15 -31.55 37.92
N LEU A 150 5.23 -32.12 37.12
CA LEU A 150 4.17 -33.05 37.54
C LEU A 150 4.53 -34.47 37.10
#